data_AF-A0A6N4WRH5-F1
#
_entry.id   AF-A0A6N4WRH5-F1
#
_cell.length_a   1.000
_cell.length_b   1.000
_cell.length_c   1.000
_cell.angle_alpha   90.00
_cell.angle_beta   90.00
_cell.angle_gamma   90.00
#
_symmetry.space_group_name_H-M   'P 1'
#
loop_
_entity.id
_entity.type
_entity.pdbx_description
1 polymer ?
#
loop_
_entity_poly.entity_id
_entity_poly.type
_entity_poly.pdbx_seq_one_letter_code
_entity_poly.pdbx_strand_id
1 'polypeptide(L)'
;MQEYAYTPLLLSDGYYRILDTLMRLIQYPNKLLPYDFFTLFIMRMHSLRPALIPSIIILAVSLVHAANGETVVKFEGFTSGDGESNNLMVNGSGDHQKVVRSVELVDDEDQFTYKVTYSGADYNGDSRQDTLSFDLKAIGYWKGETSTSEELKEETSAHVGSVKLGRSKSVLQPKRGGRDTFTVAGNMSVGDSLQFSVENVSVNIDGYSAVFNGFSGFQIRETGSSYGHMVVVGVGGPNLLTLRTNETLDVDFGLDVHKTLTVSAADGIGSNPQRWGVQNLEFDITVSDKKYVDIPEPASYGLLLALSALCVTMCRRPRMTRGIDRV
;
A
#
# COMPACT_ATOMS: atom_id res chain seq x y z
N MET A 1 39.25 39.04 -12.61
CA MET A 1 38.07 38.17 -12.52
C MET A 1 38.59 36.81 -12.06
N GLN A 2 38.14 36.35 -10.89
CA GLN A 2 38.71 35.21 -10.15
C GLN A 2 38.44 33.86 -10.83
N GLU A 3 39.49 33.07 -11.00
CA GLU A 3 39.40 31.62 -11.23
C GLU A 3 39.02 30.91 -9.93
N TYR A 4 37.92 30.17 -9.93
CA TYR A 4 37.59 29.22 -8.87
C TYR A 4 38.25 27.88 -9.17
N ALA A 5 39.31 27.55 -8.42
CA ALA A 5 39.89 26.22 -8.40
C ALA A 5 38.93 25.25 -7.68
N TYR A 6 38.41 24.25 -8.41
CA TYR A 6 37.72 23.10 -7.81
C TYR A 6 38.75 22.24 -7.06
N THR A 7 38.62 22.17 -5.74
CA THR A 7 39.33 21.18 -4.92
C THR A 7 38.42 19.94 -4.83
N PRO A 8 38.87 18.74 -5.24
CA PRO A 8 38.05 17.54 -5.09
C PRO A 8 37.92 17.20 -3.60
N LEU A 9 36.68 16.96 -3.15
CA LEU A 9 36.40 16.36 -1.85
C LEU A 9 36.94 14.93 -1.86
N LEU A 10 38.16 14.75 -1.35
CA LEU A 10 38.69 13.43 -1.01
C LEU A 10 37.86 12.87 0.15
N LEU A 11 36.83 12.10 -0.18
CA LEU A 11 36.20 11.18 0.77
C LEU A 11 37.28 10.20 1.24
N SER A 12 37.60 10.26 2.53
CA SER A 12 38.63 9.40 3.13
C SER A 12 38.31 7.92 2.93
N ASP A 13 39.33 7.08 2.77
CA ASP A 13 39.25 5.61 2.66
C ASP A 13 38.32 4.93 3.68
N GLY A 14 38.10 5.56 4.84
CA GLY A 14 37.16 5.07 5.85
C GLY A 14 35.69 5.08 5.40
N TYR A 15 35.27 6.06 4.60
CA TYR A 15 33.89 6.21 4.15
C TYR A 15 33.51 5.13 3.11
N TYR A 16 34.41 4.84 2.17
CA TYR A 16 34.22 3.78 1.18
C TYR A 16 34.22 2.38 1.81
N ARG A 17 35.02 2.14 2.85
CA ARG A 17 35.00 0.86 3.58
C ARG A 17 33.73 0.67 4.39
N ILE A 18 33.16 1.73 4.96
CA ILE A 18 31.87 1.66 5.67
C ILE A 18 30.74 1.37 4.68
N LEU A 19 30.72 2.05 3.52
CA LEU A 19 29.74 1.79 2.45
C LEU A 19 29.88 0.39 1.84
N ASP A 20 31.09 -0.11 1.57
CA ASP A 20 31.31 -1.48 1.07
C ASP A 20 30.88 -2.53 2.11
N THR A 21 31.09 -2.26 3.39
CA THR A 21 30.65 -3.16 4.48
C THR A 21 29.13 -3.13 4.67
N LEU A 22 28.49 -1.96 4.52
CA LEU A 22 27.03 -1.81 4.53
C LEU A 22 26.37 -2.52 3.35
N MET A 23 26.94 -2.41 2.15
CA MET A 23 26.47 -3.12 0.95
C MET A 23 26.54 -4.64 1.13
N ARG A 24 27.56 -5.16 1.81
CA ARG A 24 27.71 -6.59 2.10
C ARG A 24 26.76 -7.11 3.18
N LEU A 25 26.39 -6.26 4.15
CA LEU A 25 25.38 -6.58 5.18
C LEU A 25 23.96 -6.62 4.60
N ILE A 26 23.67 -5.73 3.65
CA ILE A 26 22.40 -5.73 2.89
C ILE A 26 22.32 -6.96 1.97
N GLN A 27 23.45 -7.39 1.38
CA GLN A 27 23.47 -8.57 0.48
C GLN A 27 23.42 -9.93 1.20
N TYR A 28 23.80 -10.05 2.48
CA TYR A 28 23.89 -11.34 3.18
C TYR A 28 23.50 -11.25 4.68
N PRO A 29 22.21 -11.12 5.02
CA PRO A 29 21.77 -10.91 6.41
C PRO A 29 21.99 -12.13 7.33
N ASN A 30 22.14 -13.35 6.77
CA ASN A 30 22.14 -14.61 7.54
C ASN A 30 23.52 -15.09 8.03
N LYS A 31 24.59 -14.30 7.88
CA LYS A 31 25.89 -14.65 8.49
C LYS A 31 26.00 -14.01 9.88
N LEU A 32 25.68 -14.80 10.90
CA LEU A 32 25.92 -14.49 12.31
C LEU A 32 27.33 -13.90 12.51
N LEU A 33 27.41 -12.62 12.85
CA LEU A 33 28.67 -12.01 13.25
C LEU A 33 28.94 -12.35 14.72
N PRO A 34 30.17 -12.77 15.08
CA PRO A 34 30.54 -12.99 16.47
C PRO A 34 30.54 -11.66 17.25
N TYR A 35 30.23 -11.74 18.54
CA TYR A 35 30.14 -10.64 19.51
C TYR A 35 31.31 -9.63 19.48
N ASP A 36 32.47 -10.02 18.96
CA ASP A 36 33.64 -9.15 18.79
C ASP A 36 33.44 -8.01 17.76
N PHE A 37 32.42 -8.10 16.89
CA PHE A 37 32.16 -7.08 15.86
C PHE A 37 31.61 -5.76 16.44
N PHE A 38 30.76 -5.83 17.47
CA PHE A 38 30.21 -4.65 18.14
C PHE A 38 31.29 -3.88 18.91
N THR A 39 32.22 -4.60 19.55
CA THR A 39 33.32 -4.01 20.32
C THR A 39 34.30 -3.25 19.42
N LEU A 40 34.61 -3.79 18.24
CA LEU A 40 35.48 -3.13 17.26
C LEU A 40 34.82 -1.92 16.58
N PHE A 41 33.50 -1.97 16.37
CA PHE A 41 32.73 -0.85 15.81
C PHE A 41 32.65 0.34 16.78
N ILE A 42 32.47 0.07 18.08
CA ILE A 42 32.42 1.08 19.14
C ILE A 42 33.82 1.71 19.37
N MET A 43 34.90 0.93 19.36
CA MET A 43 36.24 1.46 19.64
C MET A 43 36.81 2.37 18.53
N ARG A 44 36.35 2.28 17.28
CA ARG A 44 36.89 3.10 16.17
C ARG A 44 36.12 4.39 15.86
N MET A 45 34.96 4.63 16.50
CA MET A 45 34.10 5.79 16.19
C MET A 45 34.34 7.02 17.08
N HIS A 46 35.47 7.11 17.77
CA HIS A 46 35.81 8.23 18.66
C HIS A 46 36.07 9.60 17.96
N SER A 47 35.83 9.73 16.65
CA SER A 47 36.15 10.96 15.88
C SER A 47 35.04 11.52 14.97
N LEU A 48 33.81 11.00 15.03
CA LEU A 48 32.77 11.37 14.05
C LEU A 48 32.01 12.66 14.42
N ARG A 49 31.77 13.51 13.40
CA ARG A 49 31.20 14.87 13.49
C ARG A 49 29.66 14.86 13.62
N PRO A 50 29.03 15.96 14.09
CA PRO A 50 27.58 16.10 14.33
C PRO A 50 26.65 15.90 13.12
N ALA A 51 27.18 15.73 11.90
CA ALA A 51 26.39 15.56 10.67
C ALA A 51 25.79 14.14 10.49
N LEU A 52 26.09 13.20 11.39
CA LEU A 52 25.68 11.79 11.29
C LEU A 52 24.35 11.44 11.99
N ILE A 53 23.78 12.37 12.77
CA ILE A 53 22.56 12.14 13.55
C ILE A 53 21.35 11.78 12.66
N PRO A 54 21.07 12.48 11.53
CA PRO A 54 19.96 12.12 10.66
C PRO A 54 20.14 10.74 10.00
N SER A 55 21.39 10.41 9.64
CA SER A 55 21.74 9.14 9.00
C SER A 55 21.55 7.94 9.94
N ILE A 56 21.80 8.12 11.24
CA ILE A 56 21.61 7.07 12.25
C ILE A 56 20.12 6.83 12.52
N ILE A 57 19.28 7.86 12.50
CA ILE A 57 17.82 7.74 12.66
C ILE A 57 17.21 7.00 11.47
N ILE A 58 17.60 7.39 10.24
CA ILE A 58 17.14 6.69 9.02
C ILE A 58 17.60 5.23 9.05
N LEU A 59 18.85 4.95 9.42
CA LEU A 59 19.38 3.59 9.59
C LEU A 59 18.59 2.77 10.62
N ALA A 60 18.16 3.38 11.74
CA ALA A 60 17.37 2.71 12.76
C ALA A 60 15.96 2.33 12.26
N VAL A 61 15.31 3.21 11.49
CA VAL A 61 13.99 2.91 10.88
C VAL A 61 14.12 1.83 9.81
N SER A 62 15.18 1.88 9.00
CA SER A 62 15.49 0.84 8.00
C SER A 62 15.81 -0.52 8.65
N LEU A 63 16.50 -0.53 9.79
CA LEU A 63 16.80 -1.74 10.56
C LEU A 63 15.56 -2.34 11.20
N VAL A 64 14.58 -1.54 11.66
CA VAL A 64 13.32 -2.07 12.21
C VAL A 64 12.48 -2.72 11.11
N HIS A 65 12.42 -2.14 9.91
CA HIS A 65 11.77 -2.78 8.75
C HIS A 65 12.50 -4.06 8.31
N ALA A 66 13.83 -4.04 8.24
CA ALA A 66 14.62 -5.22 7.89
C ALA A 66 14.63 -6.31 8.98
N ALA A 67 14.45 -5.93 10.26
CA ALA A 67 14.42 -6.86 11.38
C ALA A 67 13.08 -7.61 11.51
N ASN A 68 12.00 -7.16 10.86
CA ASN A 68 10.68 -7.76 11.00
C ASN A 68 10.31 -8.76 9.89
N GLY A 69 11.16 -8.97 8.88
CA GLY A 69 10.89 -9.95 7.81
C GLY A 69 9.58 -9.69 7.06
N GLU A 70 9.14 -8.43 6.96
CA GLU A 70 7.89 -8.06 6.30
C GLU A 70 8.13 -7.64 4.85
N THR A 71 7.28 -8.12 3.96
CA THR A 71 7.23 -7.73 2.54
C THR A 71 5.83 -7.21 2.23
N VAL A 72 5.73 -5.97 1.75
CA VAL A 72 4.46 -5.43 1.24
C VAL A 72 4.35 -5.74 -0.24
N VAL A 73 3.31 -6.48 -0.60
CA VAL A 73 2.98 -6.84 -1.98
C VAL A 73 1.87 -5.93 -2.46
N LYS A 74 2.16 -5.11 -3.47
CA LYS A 74 1.21 -4.16 -4.05
C LYS A 74 0.53 -4.76 -5.28
N PHE A 75 -0.79 -4.73 -5.28
CA PHE A 75 -1.63 -5.19 -6.38
C PHE A 75 -2.30 -3.98 -7.04
N GLU A 76 -2.11 -3.85 -8.35
CA GLU A 76 -2.56 -2.71 -9.13
C GLU A 76 -3.36 -3.22 -10.35
N GLY A 77 -4.34 -2.43 -10.81
CA GLY A 77 -5.04 -2.73 -12.06
C GLY A 77 -6.02 -3.90 -12.03
N PHE A 78 -6.52 -4.32 -10.86
CA PHE A 78 -7.50 -5.40 -10.79
C PHE A 78 -8.82 -5.02 -11.51
N THR A 79 -9.28 -5.87 -12.42
CA THR A 79 -10.47 -5.62 -13.25
C THR A 79 -11.50 -6.76 -13.12
N SER A 80 -12.65 -6.66 -13.79
CA SER A 80 -13.67 -7.73 -13.80
C SER A 80 -13.39 -8.85 -14.80
N GLY A 81 -12.27 -8.76 -15.52
CA GLY A 81 -11.78 -9.81 -16.40
C GLY A 81 -11.40 -11.08 -15.61
N ASP A 82 -11.36 -12.20 -16.33
CA ASP A 82 -10.94 -13.51 -15.81
C ASP A 82 -9.69 -14.00 -16.57
N GLY A 83 -8.82 -14.77 -15.91
CA GLY A 83 -7.56 -15.23 -16.49
C GLY A 83 -6.72 -14.08 -17.05
N GLU A 84 -6.28 -14.21 -18.30
CA GLU A 84 -5.46 -13.21 -19.01
C GLU A 84 -6.22 -11.92 -19.36
N SER A 85 -7.54 -11.88 -19.23
CA SER A 85 -8.31 -10.63 -19.41
C SER A 85 -8.29 -9.75 -18.16
N ASN A 86 -7.83 -10.27 -17.02
CA ASN A 86 -7.63 -9.45 -15.84
C ASN A 86 -6.27 -8.72 -15.92
N ASN A 87 -6.29 -7.39 -15.75
CA ASN A 87 -5.08 -6.56 -15.75
C ASN A 87 -4.34 -6.51 -14.40
N LEU A 88 -4.59 -7.46 -13.49
CA LEU A 88 -3.92 -7.49 -12.19
C LEU A 88 -2.41 -7.61 -12.35
N MET A 89 -1.72 -6.56 -11.92
CA MET A 89 -0.27 -6.50 -11.83
C MET A 89 0.18 -6.55 -10.38
N VAL A 90 1.33 -7.17 -10.16
CA VAL A 90 2.05 -7.05 -8.89
C VAL A 90 3.23 -6.13 -9.14
N ASN A 91 3.38 -5.08 -8.33
CA ASN A 91 4.42 -4.07 -8.55
C ASN A 91 5.81 -4.74 -8.61
N GLY A 92 6.52 -4.54 -9.73
CA GLY A 92 7.82 -5.16 -10.02
C GLY A 92 7.78 -6.51 -10.77
N SER A 93 6.59 -7.09 -11.02
CA SER A 93 6.42 -8.32 -11.81
C SER A 93 6.04 -8.01 -13.26
N GLY A 94 6.71 -8.63 -14.22
CA GLY A 94 6.31 -8.63 -15.64
C GLY A 94 5.30 -9.71 -16.01
N ASP A 95 5.05 -10.67 -15.10
CA ASP A 95 4.17 -11.81 -15.34
C ASP A 95 2.74 -11.52 -14.88
N HIS A 96 1.76 -11.86 -15.73
CA HIS A 96 0.34 -11.80 -15.40
C HIS A 96 -0.01 -12.84 -14.34
N GLN A 97 -0.82 -12.44 -13.37
CA GLN A 97 -1.26 -13.32 -12.30
C GLN A 97 -2.33 -14.30 -12.76
N LYS A 98 -2.37 -15.48 -12.13
CA LYS A 98 -3.46 -16.41 -12.35
C LYS A 98 -4.67 -15.92 -11.55
N VAL A 99 -5.59 -15.27 -12.24
CA VAL A 99 -6.92 -14.93 -11.72
C VAL A 99 -7.92 -15.95 -12.26
N VAL A 100 -8.66 -16.60 -11.37
CA VAL A 100 -9.76 -17.50 -11.74
C VAL A 100 -11.04 -16.99 -11.12
N ARG A 101 -11.96 -16.52 -11.96
CA ARG A 101 -13.28 -16.07 -11.55
C ARG A 101 -14.20 -17.26 -11.35
N SER A 102 -14.92 -17.23 -10.23
CA SER A 102 -16.06 -18.10 -9.95
C SER A 102 -17.30 -17.25 -9.69
N VAL A 103 -18.46 -17.79 -10.05
CA VAL A 103 -19.76 -17.15 -9.83
C VAL A 103 -20.46 -17.87 -8.68
N GLU A 104 -20.94 -17.11 -7.72
CA GLU A 104 -21.76 -17.59 -6.62
C GLU A 104 -23.16 -16.97 -6.73
N LEU A 105 -24.20 -17.80 -6.62
CA LEU A 105 -25.58 -17.33 -6.59
C LEU A 105 -25.94 -16.92 -5.16
N VAL A 106 -26.17 -15.62 -4.95
CA VAL A 106 -26.64 -15.08 -3.68
C VAL A 106 -27.98 -14.38 -3.93
N ASP A 107 -29.04 -14.84 -3.27
CA ASP A 107 -30.40 -14.33 -3.45
C ASP A 107 -30.88 -14.33 -4.93
N ASP A 108 -30.57 -15.40 -5.67
CA ASP A 108 -30.85 -15.54 -7.12
C ASP A 108 -30.14 -14.50 -8.02
N GLU A 109 -29.06 -13.89 -7.52
CA GLU A 109 -28.25 -12.91 -8.24
C GLU A 109 -26.79 -13.37 -8.33
N ASP A 110 -26.16 -13.18 -9.49
CA ASP A 110 -24.78 -13.60 -9.75
C ASP A 110 -23.79 -12.66 -9.04
N GLN A 111 -23.11 -13.15 -8.01
CA GLN A 111 -22.00 -12.47 -7.35
C GLN A 111 -20.68 -13.12 -7.78
N PHE A 112 -19.59 -12.35 -7.77
CA PHE A 112 -18.29 -12.85 -8.23
C PHE A 112 -17.30 -13.00 -7.10
N THR A 113 -16.67 -14.18 -7.05
CA THR A 113 -15.47 -14.43 -6.25
C THR A 113 -14.30 -14.75 -7.19
N TYR A 114 -13.26 -13.93 -7.12
CA TYR A 114 -12.04 -14.08 -7.89
C TYR A 114 -10.97 -14.72 -7.02
N LYS A 115 -10.58 -15.95 -7.36
CA LYS A 115 -9.46 -16.64 -6.72
C LYS A 115 -8.17 -16.19 -7.39
N VAL A 116 -7.30 -15.54 -6.63
CA VAL A 116 -6.04 -15.02 -7.14
C VAL A 116 -4.89 -15.83 -6.56
N THR A 117 -3.94 -16.18 -7.42
CA THR A 117 -2.70 -16.85 -7.05
C THR A 117 -1.51 -16.10 -7.64
N TYR A 118 -0.61 -15.63 -6.78
CA TYR A 118 0.65 -14.99 -7.15
C TYR A 118 1.83 -15.86 -6.74
N SER A 119 2.63 -16.29 -7.71
CA SER A 119 3.77 -17.21 -7.51
C SER A 119 5.11 -16.59 -7.95
N GLY A 120 5.35 -15.31 -7.68
CA GLY A 120 6.53 -14.60 -8.21
C GLY A 120 7.57 -14.15 -7.19
N ALA A 121 7.33 -14.34 -5.89
CA ALA A 121 8.18 -13.85 -4.82
C ALA A 121 8.85 -14.99 -4.05
N ASP A 122 10.06 -14.78 -3.54
CA ASP A 122 10.76 -15.65 -2.60
C ASP A 122 10.86 -14.88 -1.28
N TYR A 123 9.87 -15.06 -0.39
CA TYR A 123 9.75 -14.32 0.87
C TYR A 123 10.69 -14.88 1.95
N ASN A 124 11.06 -16.17 1.86
CA ASN A 124 11.89 -16.84 2.86
C ASN A 124 13.38 -16.97 2.47
N GLY A 125 13.73 -16.63 1.23
CA GLY A 125 15.09 -16.64 0.69
C GLY A 125 15.63 -18.04 0.35
N ASP A 126 14.77 -19.03 0.17
CA ASP A 126 15.16 -20.43 -0.08
C ASP A 126 15.40 -20.76 -1.56
N SER A 127 15.36 -19.75 -2.44
CA SER A 127 15.51 -19.83 -3.90
C SER A 127 14.36 -20.49 -4.65
N ARG A 128 13.27 -20.87 -3.97
CA ARG A 128 12.01 -21.29 -4.59
C ARG A 128 11.03 -20.12 -4.55
N GLN A 129 10.18 -20.06 -5.57
CA GLN A 129 9.08 -19.09 -5.56
C GLN A 129 7.97 -19.57 -4.63
N ASP A 130 7.62 -18.69 -3.72
CA ASP A 130 6.48 -18.81 -2.84
C ASP A 130 5.21 -18.33 -3.55
N THR A 131 4.08 -18.77 -3.02
CA THR A 131 2.75 -18.49 -3.54
C THR A 131 1.89 -17.80 -2.49
N LEU A 132 1.47 -16.57 -2.81
CA LEU A 132 0.43 -15.82 -2.12
C LEU A 132 -0.92 -16.09 -2.80
N SER A 133 -1.95 -16.40 -2.03
CA SER A 133 -3.32 -16.61 -2.52
C SER A 133 -4.33 -15.84 -1.70
N PHE A 134 -5.38 -15.35 -2.36
CA PHE A 134 -6.51 -14.68 -1.73
C PHE A 134 -7.75 -14.75 -2.62
N ASP A 135 -8.90 -14.49 -2.01
CA ASP A 135 -10.18 -14.37 -2.71
C ASP A 135 -10.61 -12.90 -2.70
N LEU A 136 -10.89 -12.32 -3.87
CA LEU A 136 -11.54 -11.01 -3.99
C LEU A 136 -13.01 -11.22 -4.30
N LYS A 137 -13.89 -10.72 -3.42
CA LYS A 137 -15.33 -10.74 -3.62
C LYS A 137 -15.81 -9.41 -4.18
N ALA A 138 -16.68 -9.47 -5.17
CA ALA A 138 -17.40 -8.32 -5.71
C ALA A 138 -18.90 -8.58 -5.57
N ILE A 139 -19.58 -7.72 -4.82
CA ILE A 139 -21.01 -7.79 -4.55
C ILE A 139 -21.73 -6.57 -5.11
N GLY A 140 -22.81 -6.79 -5.85
CA GLY A 140 -23.67 -5.74 -6.37
C GLY A 140 -24.88 -5.50 -5.48
N TYR A 141 -25.28 -4.24 -5.33
CA TYR A 141 -26.52 -3.84 -4.67
C TYR A 141 -27.30 -2.87 -5.56
N TRP A 142 -28.62 -2.98 -5.56
CA TRP A 142 -29.52 -2.08 -6.29
C TRP A 142 -30.65 -1.56 -5.41
N LYS A 143 -31.27 -0.46 -5.83
CA LYS A 143 -32.34 0.24 -5.07
C LYS A 143 -31.89 0.62 -3.65
N GLY A 144 -30.62 0.96 -3.50
CA GLY A 144 -30.14 1.65 -2.31
C GLY A 144 -30.57 3.12 -2.31
N GLU A 145 -30.22 3.82 -1.24
CA GLU A 145 -30.41 5.25 -1.11
C GLU A 145 -29.03 5.91 -1.08
N THR A 146 -28.82 6.90 -1.94
CA THR A 146 -27.63 7.75 -1.94
C THR A 146 -28.06 9.21 -1.86
N SER A 147 -27.36 10.01 -1.06
CA SER A 147 -27.62 11.44 -0.95
C SER A 147 -26.35 12.22 -0.69
N THR A 148 -26.36 13.49 -1.11
CA THR A 148 -25.31 14.45 -0.80
C THR A 148 -25.93 15.69 -0.15
N SER A 149 -25.29 16.22 0.89
CA SER A 149 -25.80 17.42 1.58
C SER A 149 -25.55 18.72 0.82
N GLU A 150 -24.73 18.69 -0.22
CA GLU A 150 -24.44 19.81 -1.10
C GLU A 150 -24.22 19.34 -2.54
N GLU A 151 -24.34 20.28 -3.47
CA GLU A 151 -24.08 20.07 -4.89
C GLU A 151 -22.59 20.28 -5.17
N LEU A 152 -21.92 19.25 -5.69
CA LEU A 152 -20.53 19.35 -6.09
C LEU A 152 -20.39 19.98 -7.46
N LYS A 153 -19.36 20.80 -7.66
CA LYS A 153 -18.96 21.27 -8.99
C LYS A 153 -18.31 20.12 -9.76
N GLU A 154 -18.26 20.25 -11.08
CA GLU A 154 -17.57 19.28 -11.93
C GLU A 154 -16.10 19.10 -11.50
N GLU A 155 -15.61 17.86 -11.53
CA GLU A 155 -14.23 17.48 -11.15
C GLU A 155 -13.84 17.90 -9.72
N THR A 156 -14.79 17.80 -8.79
CA THR A 156 -14.53 18.10 -7.36
C THR A 156 -14.85 16.92 -6.45
N SER A 157 -14.23 16.95 -5.28
CA SER A 157 -14.45 16.00 -4.20
C SER A 157 -14.83 16.73 -2.90
N ALA A 158 -15.69 16.13 -2.09
CA ALA A 158 -16.01 16.59 -0.73
C ALA A 158 -16.53 15.45 0.14
N HIS A 159 -16.57 15.64 1.46
CA HIS A 159 -17.08 14.65 2.42
C HIS A 159 -18.51 14.96 2.82
N VAL A 160 -19.46 14.72 1.91
CA VAL A 160 -20.85 15.16 2.04
C VAL A 160 -21.89 14.10 1.68
N GLY A 161 -21.41 12.88 1.41
CA GLY A 161 -22.24 11.78 0.96
C GLY A 161 -22.83 10.96 2.11
N SER A 162 -23.89 10.22 1.79
CA SER A 162 -24.36 9.09 2.56
C SER A 162 -24.89 8.00 1.63
N VAL A 163 -24.80 6.76 2.09
CA VAL A 163 -25.17 5.56 1.34
C VAL A 163 -25.89 4.60 2.28
N LYS A 164 -27.03 4.07 1.82
CA LYS A 164 -27.69 2.92 2.42
C LYS A 164 -27.81 1.85 1.35
N LEU A 165 -27.19 0.70 1.60
CA LEU A 165 -27.23 -0.42 0.67
C LEU A 165 -28.66 -0.93 0.49
N GLY A 166 -28.99 -1.23 -0.75
CA GLY A 166 -30.26 -1.84 -1.12
C GLY A 166 -30.22 -3.36 -1.02
N ARG A 167 -30.86 -4.02 -1.98
CA ARG A 167 -30.86 -5.49 -2.08
C ARG A 167 -29.70 -5.97 -2.94
N SER A 168 -29.25 -7.21 -2.74
CA SER A 168 -28.28 -7.87 -3.63
C SER A 168 -28.75 -7.80 -5.08
N LYS A 169 -27.79 -7.61 -6.00
CA LYS A 169 -28.00 -7.59 -7.45
C LYS A 169 -26.78 -8.15 -8.17
N SER A 170 -27.02 -8.76 -9.32
CA SER A 170 -25.96 -9.38 -10.11
C SER A 170 -24.90 -8.35 -10.48
N VAL A 171 -23.64 -8.70 -10.22
CA VAL A 171 -22.47 -7.98 -10.76
C VAL A 171 -22.33 -8.40 -12.21
N LEU A 172 -22.38 -7.45 -13.13
CA LEU A 172 -22.26 -7.74 -14.56
C LEU A 172 -21.15 -6.89 -15.17
N GLN A 173 -20.66 -7.35 -16.32
CA GLN A 173 -19.87 -6.51 -17.21
C GLN A 173 -20.80 -5.60 -18.03
N PRO A 174 -20.39 -4.37 -18.34
CA PRO A 174 -21.19 -3.47 -19.16
C PRO A 174 -21.44 -4.06 -20.55
N LYS A 175 -22.66 -3.85 -21.06
CA LYS A 175 -23.11 -4.39 -22.36
C LYS A 175 -22.42 -3.72 -23.57
N ARG A 176 -21.82 -2.54 -23.40
CA ARG A 176 -21.14 -1.75 -24.45
C ARG A 176 -19.99 -0.98 -23.81
N GLY A 177 -18.77 -1.09 -24.38
CA GLY A 177 -17.56 -0.44 -23.84
C GLY A 177 -17.15 -0.99 -22.47
N GLY A 178 -15.85 -0.99 -22.13
CA GLY A 178 -15.38 -1.38 -20.78
C GLY A 178 -15.51 -2.87 -20.44
N ARG A 179 -14.99 -3.77 -21.30
CA ARG A 179 -15.10 -5.23 -21.12
C ARG A 179 -14.60 -5.76 -19.77
N ASP A 180 -13.82 -4.98 -19.04
CA ASP A 180 -13.24 -5.39 -17.76
C ASP A 180 -13.66 -4.46 -16.60
N THR A 181 -14.79 -3.77 -16.74
CA THR A 181 -15.35 -2.87 -15.72
C THR A 181 -16.44 -3.57 -14.89
N PHE A 182 -16.38 -3.43 -13.56
CA PHE A 182 -17.44 -3.85 -12.65
C PHE A 182 -18.65 -2.92 -12.72
N THR A 183 -19.85 -3.48 -12.87
CA THR A 183 -21.11 -2.73 -12.81
C THR A 183 -22.18 -3.53 -12.09
N VAL A 184 -23.22 -2.85 -11.62
CA VAL A 184 -24.47 -3.49 -11.18
C VAL A 184 -25.40 -3.58 -12.37
N ALA A 185 -25.93 -4.75 -12.70
CA ALA A 185 -26.90 -4.93 -13.80
C ALA A 185 -26.49 -4.36 -15.19
N GLY A 186 -25.19 -4.11 -15.42
CA GLY A 186 -24.62 -3.65 -16.68
C GLY A 186 -24.28 -2.15 -16.76
N ASN A 187 -24.66 -1.31 -15.78
CA ASN A 187 -24.22 0.08 -15.59
C ASN A 187 -24.50 0.52 -14.14
N MET A 188 -23.71 1.42 -13.58
CA MET A 188 -24.00 2.02 -12.27
C MET A 188 -25.11 3.09 -12.36
N SER A 189 -26.32 2.79 -11.86
CA SER A 189 -27.43 3.75 -11.76
C SER A 189 -27.56 4.31 -10.34
N VAL A 190 -28.18 5.49 -10.17
CA VAL A 190 -28.40 6.09 -8.83
C VAL A 190 -29.02 5.08 -7.86
N GLY A 191 -28.38 4.93 -6.69
CA GLY A 191 -28.77 3.95 -5.67
C GLY A 191 -28.15 2.56 -5.85
N ASP A 192 -27.44 2.31 -6.95
CA ASP A 192 -26.63 1.10 -7.11
C ASP A 192 -25.30 1.24 -6.37
N SER A 193 -24.78 0.13 -5.87
CA SER A 193 -23.50 0.08 -5.15
C SER A 193 -22.74 -1.20 -5.49
N LEU A 194 -21.43 -1.09 -5.62
CA LEU A 194 -20.51 -2.22 -5.67
C LEU A 194 -19.73 -2.27 -4.36
N GLN A 195 -19.64 -3.45 -3.77
CA GLN A 195 -18.83 -3.70 -2.59
C GLN A 195 -17.75 -4.72 -2.91
N PHE A 196 -16.52 -4.42 -2.49
CA PHE A 196 -15.35 -5.27 -2.67
C PHE A 196 -14.74 -5.62 -1.33
N SER A 197 -14.36 -6.88 -1.16
CA SER A 197 -13.60 -7.38 -0.02
C SER A 197 -12.53 -8.35 -0.48
N VAL A 198 -11.45 -8.45 0.31
CA VAL A 198 -10.42 -9.47 0.14
C VAL A 198 -10.46 -10.39 1.36
N GLU A 199 -10.54 -11.69 1.11
CA GLU A 199 -10.72 -12.74 2.11
C GLU A 199 -9.74 -13.90 1.84
N ASN A 200 -9.64 -14.83 2.80
CA ASN A 200 -8.87 -16.06 2.66
C ASN A 200 -7.40 -15.85 2.25
N VAL A 201 -6.79 -14.74 2.69
CA VAL A 201 -5.40 -14.42 2.39
C VAL A 201 -4.48 -15.44 3.05
N SER A 202 -3.60 -16.06 2.26
CA SER A 202 -2.68 -17.09 2.72
C SER A 202 -1.41 -17.12 1.88
N VAL A 203 -0.31 -17.54 2.49
CA VAL A 203 0.98 -17.77 1.82
C VAL A 203 1.40 -19.20 2.07
N ASN A 204 1.96 -19.88 1.06
CA ASN A 204 2.32 -21.30 1.12
C ASN A 204 3.68 -21.56 1.81
N ILE A 205 3.97 -20.84 2.89
CA ILE A 205 5.23 -20.97 3.65
C ILE A 205 4.92 -21.24 5.11
N ASP A 206 5.52 -22.29 5.66
CA ASP A 206 5.41 -22.61 7.07
C ASP A 206 6.04 -21.50 7.93
N GLY A 207 5.28 -21.05 8.93
CA GLY A 207 5.73 -19.99 9.84
C GLY A 207 5.49 -18.56 9.32
N TYR A 208 4.92 -18.36 8.13
CA TYR A 208 4.55 -17.03 7.65
C TYR A 208 3.05 -16.76 7.82
N SER A 209 2.69 -15.49 7.78
CA SER A 209 1.32 -14.96 7.70
C SER A 209 1.22 -13.96 6.56
N ALA A 210 0.01 -13.79 6.03
CA ALA A 210 -0.32 -12.76 5.06
C ALA A 210 -1.56 -12.02 5.54
N VAL A 211 -1.53 -10.68 5.46
CA VAL A 211 -2.58 -9.80 5.98
C VAL A 211 -2.97 -8.80 4.90
N PHE A 212 -4.28 -8.71 4.63
CA PHE A 212 -4.81 -7.68 3.74
C PHE A 212 -4.73 -6.30 4.41
N ASN A 213 -4.05 -5.36 3.76
CA ASN A 213 -3.85 -4.01 4.29
C ASN A 213 -5.05 -3.11 4.02
N GLY A 214 -5.74 -3.34 2.90
CA GLY A 214 -6.89 -2.55 2.48
C GLY A 214 -6.76 -2.11 1.03
N PHE A 215 -7.86 -1.62 0.48
CA PHE A 215 -7.88 -0.93 -0.81
C PHE A 215 -7.28 0.46 -0.66
N SER A 216 -6.37 0.82 -1.56
CA SER A 216 -5.71 2.13 -1.66
C SER A 216 -6.29 2.99 -2.77
N GLY A 217 -6.99 2.39 -3.73
CA GLY A 217 -7.57 3.15 -4.83
C GLY A 217 -8.43 2.31 -5.77
N PHE A 218 -9.05 3.00 -6.72
CA PHE A 218 -9.80 2.42 -7.83
C PHE A 218 -9.94 3.44 -8.97
N GLN A 219 -10.37 2.99 -10.15
CA GLN A 219 -10.72 3.86 -11.26
C GLN A 219 -12.24 3.88 -11.49
N ILE A 220 -12.81 5.08 -11.58
CA ILE A 220 -14.13 5.32 -12.16
C ILE A 220 -13.98 5.26 -13.68
N ARG A 221 -14.67 4.33 -14.35
CA ARG A 221 -14.58 4.17 -15.80
C ARG A 221 -15.89 4.49 -16.48
N GLU A 222 -15.87 5.49 -17.36
CA GLU A 222 -16.99 5.73 -18.28
C GLU A 222 -17.10 4.56 -19.28
N THR A 223 -18.30 4.00 -19.42
CA THR A 223 -18.58 2.86 -20.32
C THR A 223 -19.24 3.30 -21.64
N GLY A 224 -19.51 4.60 -21.79
CA GLY A 224 -19.71 5.26 -23.09
C GLY A 224 -20.64 6.47 -23.04
N SER A 225 -20.37 7.50 -23.82
CA SER A 225 -21.16 8.74 -24.00
C SER A 225 -22.12 9.09 -22.86
N SER A 226 -21.56 9.37 -21.69
CA SER A 226 -22.24 9.80 -20.47
C SER A 226 -21.41 10.91 -19.79
N TYR A 227 -22.05 11.70 -18.93
CA TYR A 227 -21.40 12.76 -18.14
C TYR A 227 -22.21 13.00 -16.88
N GLY A 228 -21.61 13.66 -15.89
CA GLY A 228 -22.24 14.01 -14.62
C GLY A 228 -22.25 12.86 -13.62
N HIS A 229 -21.21 12.03 -13.59
CA HIS A 229 -21.10 10.94 -12.64
C HIS A 229 -20.88 11.51 -11.24
N MET A 230 -21.77 11.15 -10.32
CA MET A 230 -21.54 11.41 -8.90
C MET A 230 -21.37 10.07 -8.18
N VAL A 231 -20.28 9.98 -7.44
CA VAL A 231 -19.84 8.75 -6.79
C VAL A 231 -19.71 9.01 -5.30
N VAL A 232 -20.18 8.08 -4.47
CA VAL A 232 -19.99 8.13 -3.03
C VAL A 232 -19.24 6.87 -2.59
N VAL A 233 -18.20 7.04 -1.77
CA VAL A 233 -17.35 5.95 -1.28
C VAL A 233 -17.68 5.66 0.18
N GLY A 234 -18.07 4.42 0.47
CA GLY A 234 -18.42 3.93 1.81
C GLY A 234 -19.89 3.56 2.00
N VAL A 235 -20.28 3.30 3.24
CA VAL A 235 -21.65 2.94 3.66
C VAL A 235 -22.00 3.70 4.94
N GLY A 236 -23.25 4.12 5.07
CA GLY A 236 -23.77 4.89 6.21
C GLY A 236 -23.81 6.39 5.93
N GLY A 237 -23.62 7.20 6.96
CA GLY A 237 -23.52 8.65 6.82
C GLY A 237 -23.63 9.39 8.16
N PRO A 238 -23.58 10.73 8.14
CA PRO A 238 -23.14 11.59 7.04
C PRO A 238 -21.60 11.64 6.89
N ASN A 239 -21.09 12.35 5.88
CA ASN A 239 -19.67 12.66 5.63
C ASN A 239 -18.84 11.61 4.87
N LEU A 240 -19.47 10.85 3.98
CA LEU A 240 -18.74 9.98 3.06
C LEU A 240 -18.07 10.80 1.93
N LEU A 241 -16.89 10.35 1.47
CA LEU A 241 -16.23 10.91 0.31
C LEU A 241 -17.16 10.82 -0.89
N THR A 242 -17.41 11.98 -1.49
CA THR A 242 -18.23 12.16 -2.67
C THR A 242 -17.37 12.80 -3.75
N LEU A 243 -17.46 12.26 -4.96
CA LEU A 243 -16.70 12.68 -6.13
C LEU A 243 -17.69 13.03 -7.23
N ARG A 244 -17.38 14.07 -8.00
CA ARG A 244 -18.06 14.36 -9.26
C ARG A 244 -17.06 14.37 -10.41
N THR A 245 -17.36 13.61 -11.46
CA THR A 245 -16.53 13.55 -12.67
C THR A 245 -17.39 13.42 -13.93
N ASN A 246 -16.90 13.93 -15.04
CA ASN A 246 -17.47 13.73 -16.37
C ASN A 246 -16.65 12.76 -17.24
N GLU A 247 -15.56 12.23 -16.70
CA GLU A 247 -14.63 11.36 -17.41
C GLU A 247 -14.13 10.21 -16.52
N THR A 248 -13.29 9.37 -17.12
CA THR A 248 -12.56 8.33 -16.39
C THR A 248 -11.62 9.00 -15.39
N LEU A 249 -11.69 8.60 -14.12
CA LEU A 249 -10.95 9.21 -13.02
C LEU A 249 -10.32 8.13 -12.15
N ASP A 250 -9.01 8.22 -11.92
CA ASP A 250 -8.31 7.45 -10.90
C ASP A 250 -8.55 8.09 -9.52
N VAL A 251 -8.98 7.27 -8.58
CA VAL A 251 -9.27 7.64 -7.20
C VAL A 251 -8.21 7.00 -6.31
N ASP A 252 -7.33 7.84 -5.77
CA ASP A 252 -6.29 7.46 -4.82
C ASP A 252 -6.69 7.94 -3.41
N PHE A 253 -6.69 7.03 -2.45
CA PHE A 253 -6.97 7.33 -1.04
C PHE A 253 -5.72 7.77 -0.27
N GLY A 254 -4.54 7.73 -0.89
CA GLY A 254 -3.27 8.12 -0.29
C GLY A 254 -2.88 7.21 0.86
N LEU A 255 -2.90 7.74 2.09
CA LEU A 255 -2.59 6.96 3.30
C LEU A 255 -3.82 6.31 3.94
N ASP A 256 -5.02 6.69 3.51
CA ASP A 256 -6.25 6.07 3.98
C ASP A 256 -6.46 4.75 3.22
N VAL A 257 -6.74 3.66 3.94
CA VAL A 257 -6.99 2.36 3.34
C VAL A 257 -8.32 1.77 3.82
N HIS A 258 -9.05 1.15 2.90
CA HIS A 258 -10.37 0.61 3.18
C HIS A 258 -10.33 -0.92 3.26
N LYS A 259 -10.70 -1.52 4.40
CA LYS A 259 -10.81 -3.00 4.51
C LYS A 259 -11.93 -3.58 3.63
N THR A 260 -12.95 -2.76 3.39
CA THR A 260 -14.02 -3.05 2.45
C THR A 260 -14.25 -1.79 1.64
N LEU A 261 -14.14 -1.88 0.32
CA LEU A 261 -14.40 -0.75 -0.56
C LEU A 261 -15.86 -0.83 -1.02
N THR A 262 -16.65 0.20 -0.74
CA THR A 262 -17.98 0.34 -1.32
C THR A 262 -18.02 1.59 -2.18
N VAL A 263 -18.44 1.45 -3.43
CA VAL A 263 -18.55 2.53 -4.40
C VAL A 263 -19.98 2.59 -4.90
N SER A 264 -20.63 3.73 -4.70
CA SER A 264 -22.06 3.93 -4.95
C SER A 264 -22.30 5.04 -5.95
N ALA A 265 -23.32 4.85 -6.78
CA ALA A 265 -23.82 5.88 -7.67
C ALA A 265 -24.79 6.80 -6.94
N ALA A 266 -24.55 8.10 -7.05
CA ALA A 266 -25.39 9.16 -6.51
C ALA A 266 -25.93 10.06 -7.61
N ASP A 267 -26.97 10.82 -7.29
CA ASP A 267 -27.67 11.65 -8.26
C ASP A 267 -26.79 12.82 -8.74
N GLY A 268 -26.41 12.80 -10.02
CA GLY A 268 -25.60 13.85 -10.61
C GLY A 268 -26.43 15.03 -11.09
N ILE A 269 -25.79 16.14 -11.48
CA ILE A 269 -26.48 17.21 -12.19
C ILE A 269 -26.81 16.75 -13.61
N GLY A 270 -28.07 16.37 -13.85
CA GLY A 270 -28.63 16.22 -15.20
C GLY A 270 -29.27 14.85 -15.46
N SER A 271 -30.20 14.83 -16.43
CA SER A 271 -31.03 13.66 -16.78
C SER A 271 -30.31 12.61 -17.64
N ASN A 272 -28.97 12.62 -17.69
CA ASN A 272 -28.24 11.70 -18.57
C ASN A 272 -28.09 10.32 -17.93
N PRO A 273 -28.13 9.25 -18.74
CA PRO A 273 -27.93 7.91 -18.22
C PRO A 273 -26.51 7.77 -17.68
N GLN A 274 -26.37 7.44 -16.39
CA GLN A 274 -25.09 7.13 -15.78
C GLN A 274 -24.55 5.82 -16.38
N ARG A 275 -23.59 5.94 -17.30
CA ARG A 275 -22.93 4.79 -17.96
C ARG A 275 -21.48 4.75 -17.54
N TRP A 276 -21.25 4.18 -16.38
CA TRP A 276 -19.94 4.01 -15.81
C TRP A 276 -19.90 2.76 -14.92
N GLY A 277 -18.70 2.42 -14.48
CA GLY A 277 -18.47 1.39 -13.49
C GLY A 277 -17.13 1.55 -12.80
N VAL A 278 -16.75 0.56 -12.01
CA VAL A 278 -15.50 0.53 -11.24
C VAL A 278 -14.51 -0.39 -11.92
N GLN A 279 -13.24 -0.01 -12.00
CA GLN A 279 -12.16 -0.90 -12.46
C GLN A 279 -10.83 -0.53 -11.78
N ASN A 280 -9.75 -1.21 -12.14
CA ASN A 280 -8.41 -0.98 -11.63
C ASN A 280 -8.37 -0.85 -10.10
N LEU A 281 -8.92 -1.83 -9.38
CA LEU A 281 -8.81 -1.82 -7.92
C LEU A 281 -7.33 -1.94 -7.54
N GLU A 282 -6.94 -1.15 -6.55
CA GLU A 282 -5.58 -1.12 -6.01
C GLU A 282 -5.62 -1.46 -4.53
N PHE A 283 -4.73 -2.35 -4.09
CA PHE A 283 -4.67 -2.80 -2.70
C PHE A 283 -3.34 -3.46 -2.37
N ASP A 284 -3.05 -3.54 -1.07
CA ASP A 284 -1.81 -4.11 -0.56
C ASP A 284 -2.06 -5.33 0.34
N ILE A 285 -1.13 -6.28 0.30
CA ILE A 285 -1.06 -7.40 1.24
C ILE A 285 0.35 -7.43 1.85
N THR A 286 0.44 -7.46 3.18
CA THR A 286 1.71 -7.67 3.88
C THR A 286 1.92 -9.15 4.15
N VAL A 287 3.06 -9.69 3.73
CA VAL A 287 3.55 -11.03 4.08
C VAL A 287 4.65 -10.88 5.12
N SER A 288 4.58 -11.66 6.21
CA SER A 288 5.52 -11.57 7.31
C SER A 288 5.82 -12.93 7.93
N ASP A 289 7.06 -13.12 8.40
CA ASP A 289 7.42 -14.27 9.22
C ASP A 289 6.85 -14.09 10.64
N LYS A 290 6.01 -15.02 11.09
CA LYS A 290 5.34 -15.00 12.39
C LYS A 290 6.32 -14.89 13.56
N LYS A 291 7.55 -15.39 13.39
CA LYS A 291 8.60 -15.27 14.43
C LYS A 291 8.96 -13.83 14.75
N TYR A 292 8.74 -12.91 13.80
CA TYR A 292 9.09 -11.50 13.93
C TYR A 292 7.88 -10.61 14.20
N VAL A 293 6.66 -11.05 13.83
CA VAL A 293 5.39 -10.40 14.23
C VAL A 293 5.22 -10.39 15.76
N ASP A 294 5.80 -11.37 16.46
CA ASP A 294 5.77 -11.48 17.92
C ASP A 294 6.90 -10.72 18.64
N ILE A 295 7.73 -9.92 17.94
CA ILE A 295 8.65 -9.00 18.64
C ILE A 295 7.80 -7.86 19.21
N PRO A 296 7.61 -7.79 20.54
CA PRO A 296 6.71 -6.79 21.10
C PRO A 296 7.29 -5.40 20.80
N GLU A 297 6.46 -4.50 20.26
CA GLU A 297 6.75 -3.07 20.04
C GLU A 297 7.71 -2.42 21.06
N PRO A 298 7.64 -2.67 22.38
CA PRO A 298 8.61 -2.14 23.35
C PRO A 298 10.08 -2.49 23.08
N ALA A 299 10.40 -3.60 22.39
CA ALA A 299 11.78 -3.95 22.03
C ALA A 299 12.32 -3.04 20.91
N SER A 300 11.48 -2.72 19.91
CA SER A 300 11.81 -1.81 18.80
C SER A 300 11.95 -0.37 19.29
N TYR A 301 11.06 0.08 20.17
CA TYR A 301 11.21 1.37 20.86
C TYR A 301 12.42 1.38 21.80
N GLY A 302 12.72 0.28 22.48
CA GLY A 302 13.91 0.12 23.30
C GLY A 302 15.20 0.27 22.51
N LEU A 303 15.27 -0.33 21.31
CA LEU A 303 16.39 -0.17 20.38
C LEU A 303 16.50 1.28 19.89
N LEU A 304 15.39 1.89 19.50
CA LEU A 304 15.36 3.28 19.05
C LEU A 304 15.81 4.24 20.17
N LEU A 305 15.35 4.03 21.40
CA LEU A 305 15.76 4.79 22.57
C LEU A 305 17.24 4.57 22.90
N ALA A 306 17.74 3.33 22.80
CA ALA A 306 19.16 3.03 23.03
C ALA A 306 20.05 3.70 21.99
N LEU A 307 19.67 3.67 20.71
CA LEU A 307 20.37 4.37 19.62
C LEU A 307 20.30 5.89 19.79
N SER A 308 19.15 6.42 20.22
CA SER A 308 18.97 7.85 20.52
C SER A 308 19.84 8.30 21.70
N ALA A 309 19.91 7.49 22.77
CA ALA A 309 20.75 7.74 23.94
C ALA A 309 22.25 7.66 23.59
N LEU A 310 22.63 6.74 22.69
CA LEU A 310 23.98 6.65 22.16
C LEU A 310 24.35 7.92 21.36
N CYS A 311 23.44 8.42 20.51
CA CYS A 311 23.62 9.69 19.80
C CYS A 311 23.84 10.86 20.77
N VAL A 312 23.07 10.94 21.87
CA VAL A 312 23.22 12.01 22.87
C VAL A 312 24.55 11.91 23.63
N THR A 313 24.99 10.71 24.00
CA THR A 313 26.27 10.51 24.69
C THR A 313 27.45 10.80 23.77
N MET A 314 27.37 10.46 22.48
CA MET A 314 28.39 10.79 21.48
C MET A 314 28.45 12.28 21.14
N CYS A 315 27.35 13.02 21.27
CA CYS A 315 27.31 14.48 21.04
C CYS A 315 27.78 15.32 22.24
N ARG A 316 27.87 14.74 23.45
CA ARG A 316 28.43 15.42 24.62
C ARG A 316 29.96 15.33 24.60
N ARG A 317 30.63 16.38 24.11
CA ARG A 317 32.08 16.55 24.35
C ARG A 317 32.35 16.62 25.87
N PRO A 318 33.40 15.96 26.39
CA PRO A 318 33.93 16.31 27.70
C PRO A 318 34.43 17.76 27.61
N ARG A 319 33.84 18.68 28.38
CA ARG A 319 34.49 19.97 28.65
C ARG A 319 35.75 19.65 29.45
N MET A 320 36.90 19.60 28.79
CA MET A 320 38.17 19.71 29.50
C MET A 320 38.23 21.11 30.10
N THR A 321 37.99 21.21 31.40
CA THR A 321 38.38 22.37 32.20
C THR A 321 39.90 22.45 32.17
N ARG A 322 40.46 23.34 31.34
CA ARG A 322 41.87 23.72 31.43
C ARG A 322 42.06 24.47 32.75
N GLY A 323 42.70 23.82 33.72
CA GLY A 323 43.29 24.49 34.87
C GLY A 323 44.27 25.54 34.36
N ILE A 324 44.03 26.79 34.74
CA ILE A 324 44.98 27.87 34.58
C ILE A 324 45.84 27.85 35.84
N ASP A 325 46.99 27.20 35.80
CA ASP A 325 48.07 27.48 36.73
C ASP A 325 48.99 28.52 36.05
N ARG A 326 48.91 29.76 36.53
CA ARG A 326 49.88 30.81 36.22
C ARG A 326 50.97 30.80 37.29
N VAL A 327 52.22 30.66 36.85
CA VAL A 327 53.39 31.30 37.46
C VAL A 327 53.77 32.45 36.55
#